data_AF-A0A7Y6ZBN5-F1
#
_entry.id   AF-A0A7Y6ZBN5-F1
#
_cell.length_a   1.000
_cell.length_b   1.000
_cell.length_c   1.000
_cell.angle_alpha   90.00
_cell.angle_beta   90.00
_cell.angle_gamma   90.00
#
_symmetry.space_group_name_H-M   'P 1'
#
loop_
_entity.id
_entity.type
_entity.pdbx_description
1 polymer ?
#
loop_
_entity_poly.entity_id
_entity_poly.type
_entity_poly.pdbx_seq_one_letter_code
_entity_poly.pdbx_strand_id
1 'polypeptide(L)'
;MILLLAGTTQARNLADHLGEAGIKAIVRMPEEAEPLEGVIAVEEVTAVIDASPACSDLTAESFALCEARGLPYLRFERAALRSRPGDMWQASDAEALATLIPEGARVTCSEPRLHDRITEGLPGRELYVLAGEVLSDQPTDWLVVFGTESHRELLEAARERSIHVAFLSCPPPPGATRREHLLDALEWAESHAMASGDLM
;
A
#
# COMPACT_ATOMS: atom_id res chain seq x y z
N MET A 1 6.97 -10.96 -19.86
CA MET A 1 6.42 -11.45 -18.57
C MET A 1 6.16 -10.29 -17.61
N ILE A 2 5.04 -10.32 -16.87
CA ILE A 2 4.69 -9.27 -15.89
C ILE A 2 5.37 -9.57 -14.54
N LEU A 3 5.90 -8.55 -13.86
CA LEU A 3 6.26 -8.65 -12.45
C LEU A 3 5.21 -7.95 -11.59
N LEU A 4 4.58 -8.69 -10.69
CA LEU A 4 3.57 -8.20 -9.75
C LEU A 4 4.18 -8.10 -8.35
N LEU A 5 4.37 -6.88 -7.85
CA LEU A 5 4.77 -6.63 -6.47
C LEU A 5 3.53 -6.76 -5.59
N ALA A 6 3.52 -7.74 -4.69
CA ALA A 6 2.36 -8.15 -3.92
C ALA A 6 2.44 -7.72 -2.45
N GLY A 7 1.70 -8.40 -1.58
CA GLY A 7 1.56 -8.06 -0.15
C GLY A 7 0.20 -7.48 0.22
N THR A 8 -0.75 -7.41 -0.72
CA THR A 8 -2.13 -6.97 -0.50
C THR A 8 -3.13 -8.01 -1.00
N THR A 9 -4.36 -8.00 -0.47
CA THR A 9 -5.47 -8.81 -0.99
C THR A 9 -5.77 -8.46 -2.46
N GLN A 10 -5.59 -7.20 -2.86
CA GLN A 10 -5.77 -6.76 -4.24
C GLN A 10 -4.74 -7.37 -5.18
N ALA A 11 -3.47 -7.44 -4.76
CA ALA A 11 -2.43 -8.11 -5.52
C ALA A 11 -2.76 -9.60 -5.72
N ARG A 12 -3.26 -10.27 -4.67
CA ARG A 12 -3.70 -11.67 -4.79
C ARG A 12 -4.81 -11.83 -5.81
N ASN A 13 -5.87 -11.03 -5.71
CA ASN A 13 -6.98 -11.09 -6.66
C ASN A 13 -6.51 -10.80 -8.09
N LEU A 14 -5.61 -9.84 -8.28
CA LEU A 14 -5.04 -9.54 -9.59
C LEU A 14 -4.22 -10.70 -10.13
N ALA A 15 -3.39 -11.35 -9.30
CA ALA A 15 -2.62 -12.52 -9.69
C ALA A 15 -3.51 -13.66 -10.20
N ASP A 16 -4.62 -13.93 -9.51
CA ASP A 16 -5.60 -14.94 -9.92
C ASP A 16 -6.18 -14.62 -11.31
N HIS A 17 -6.59 -13.36 -11.55
CA HIS A 17 -7.15 -12.93 -12.83
C HIS A 17 -6.11 -12.93 -13.97
N LEU A 18 -4.85 -12.59 -13.67
CA LEU A 18 -3.75 -12.70 -14.65
C LEU A 18 -3.59 -14.17 -15.09
N GLY A 19 -3.63 -15.10 -14.14
CA GLY A 19 -3.57 -16.54 -14.41
C GLY A 19 -4.74 -17.04 -15.25
N GLU A 20 -5.97 -16.62 -14.92
CA GLU A 20 -7.18 -16.94 -15.69
C GLU A 20 -7.15 -16.40 -17.12
N ALA A 21 -6.55 -15.21 -17.31
CA ALA A 21 -6.35 -14.59 -18.63
C ALA A 21 -5.15 -15.18 -19.40
N GLY A 22 -4.41 -16.14 -18.83
CA GLY A 22 -3.24 -16.75 -19.46
C GLY A 22 -2.00 -15.84 -19.50
N ILE A 23 -1.99 -14.76 -18.72
CA ILE A 23 -0.89 -13.80 -18.66
C ILE A 23 0.18 -14.32 -17.69
N LYS A 24 1.39 -14.53 -18.20
CA LYS A 24 2.53 -14.93 -17.37
C LYS A 24 2.91 -13.79 -16.42
N ALA A 25 2.86 -14.07 -15.13
CA ALA A 25 3.25 -13.14 -14.08
C ALA A 25 4.15 -13.81 -13.04
N ILE A 26 5.20 -13.11 -12.62
CA ILE A 26 5.98 -13.43 -11.43
C ILE A 26 5.41 -12.59 -10.29
N VAL A 27 5.11 -13.25 -9.17
CA VAL A 27 4.63 -12.58 -7.97
C VAL A 27 5.78 -12.48 -6.98
N ARG A 28 6.05 -11.28 -6.47
CA ARG A 28 7.08 -11.01 -5.46
C ARG A 28 6.46 -10.40 -4.21
N MET A 29 6.70 -10.99 -3.05
CA MET A 29 6.29 -10.43 -1.77
C MET A 29 7.30 -9.38 -1.27
N PRO A 30 6.85 -8.36 -0.49
CA PRO A 30 7.74 -7.32 0.03
C PRO A 30 8.87 -7.85 0.92
N GLU A 31 8.64 -8.94 1.65
CA GLU A 31 9.60 -9.56 2.58
C GLU A 31 10.67 -10.43 1.90
N GLU A 32 10.60 -10.63 0.58
CA GLU A 32 11.58 -11.45 -0.14
C GLU A 32 12.96 -10.79 -0.17
N ALA A 33 13.98 -11.56 0.23
CA ALA A 33 15.35 -11.06 0.40
C ALA A 33 16.09 -10.79 -0.92
N GLU A 34 15.59 -11.30 -2.05
CA GLU A 34 16.21 -11.05 -3.35
C GLU A 34 16.00 -9.59 -3.77
N PRO A 35 17.07 -8.85 -4.13
CA PRO A 35 16.96 -7.49 -4.63
C PRO A 35 16.08 -7.44 -5.89
N LEU A 36 15.20 -6.43 -5.96
CA LEU A 36 14.30 -6.26 -7.09
C LEU A 36 15.04 -6.16 -8.43
N GLU A 37 16.22 -5.55 -8.41
CA GLU A 37 17.09 -5.42 -9.57
C GLU A 37 17.50 -6.77 -10.18
N GLY A 38 17.77 -7.76 -9.33
CA GLY A 38 18.13 -9.12 -9.71
C GLY A 38 16.98 -9.83 -10.41
N VAL A 39 15.78 -9.74 -9.84
CA VAL A 39 14.56 -10.32 -10.41
C VAL A 39 14.31 -9.75 -11.81
N ILE A 40 14.36 -8.42 -11.98
CA ILE A 40 14.14 -7.77 -13.28
C ILE A 40 15.25 -8.10 -14.29
N ALA A 41 16.48 -8.38 -13.84
CA ALA A 41 17.60 -8.66 -14.73
C ALA A 41 17.65 -10.12 -15.21
N VAL A 42 17.23 -11.05 -14.35
CA VAL A 42 17.26 -12.50 -14.64
C VAL A 42 16.03 -12.92 -15.44
N GLU A 43 14.89 -12.33 -15.11
CA GLU A 43 13.62 -12.67 -15.72
C GLU A 43 13.35 -11.73 -16.90
N GLU A 44 12.72 -12.23 -17.98
CA GLU A 44 12.29 -11.42 -19.13
C GLU A 44 11.07 -10.55 -18.77
N VAL A 45 11.23 -9.72 -17.73
CA VAL A 45 10.23 -8.79 -17.23
C VAL A 45 10.04 -7.68 -18.25
N THR A 46 8.82 -7.57 -18.76
CA THR A 46 8.45 -6.59 -19.78
C THR A 46 7.64 -5.44 -19.22
N ALA A 47 7.09 -5.59 -18.01
CA ALA A 47 6.34 -4.56 -17.30
C ALA A 47 6.20 -4.91 -15.82
N VAL A 48 6.03 -3.89 -14.97
CA VAL A 48 5.87 -4.03 -13.52
C VAL A 48 4.52 -3.46 -13.07
N ILE A 49 3.77 -4.27 -12.32
CA ILE A 49 2.59 -3.82 -11.57
C ILE A 49 2.95 -3.79 -10.10
N ASP A 50 3.00 -2.60 -9.52
CA ASP A 50 3.16 -2.41 -8.09
C ASP A 50 1.79 -2.40 -7.41
N ALA A 51 1.45 -3.50 -6.74
CA ALA A 51 0.29 -3.65 -5.87
C ALA A 51 0.70 -3.86 -4.39
N SER A 52 1.89 -3.39 -4.03
CA SER A 52 2.41 -3.45 -2.66
C SER A 52 1.58 -2.56 -1.71
N PRO A 53 1.61 -2.82 -0.39
CA PRO A 53 0.90 -1.99 0.58
C PRO A 53 1.22 -0.49 0.42
N ALA A 54 0.23 0.35 0.71
CA ALA A 54 0.43 1.80 0.73
C ALA A 54 1.59 2.17 1.65
N CYS A 55 2.32 3.24 1.30
CA CYS A 55 3.49 3.70 2.06
C CYS A 55 4.66 2.71 2.14
N SER A 56 4.72 1.72 1.24
CA SER A 56 5.87 0.81 1.13
C SER A 56 7.07 1.52 0.53
N ASP A 57 8.24 1.33 1.12
CA ASP A 57 9.50 1.84 0.58
C ASP A 57 9.81 1.23 -0.80
N LEU A 58 9.27 0.03 -1.07
CA LEU A 58 9.39 -0.67 -2.34
C LEU A 58 8.78 0.11 -3.50
N THR A 59 7.75 0.94 -3.27
CA THR A 59 7.11 1.73 -4.33
C THR A 59 8.07 2.75 -4.93
N ALA A 60 8.83 3.47 -4.09
CA ALA A 60 9.81 4.44 -4.58
C ALA A 60 11.00 3.75 -5.28
N GLU A 61 11.51 2.66 -4.68
CA GLU A 61 12.60 1.86 -5.25
C GLU A 61 12.23 1.28 -6.62
N SER A 62 11.08 0.59 -6.70
CA SER A 62 10.62 -0.06 -7.93
C SER A 62 10.32 0.93 -9.04
N PHE A 63 9.72 2.07 -8.72
CA PHE A 63 9.46 3.11 -9.70
C PHE A 63 10.78 3.67 -10.28
N ALA A 64 11.73 4.05 -9.43
CA ALA A 64 13.01 4.59 -9.88
C ALA A 64 13.79 3.59 -10.74
N LEU A 65 13.75 2.31 -10.38
CA LEU A 65 14.39 1.24 -11.15
C LEU A 65 13.73 1.03 -12.52
N CYS A 66 12.39 1.05 -12.57
CA CYS A 66 11.65 0.93 -13.83
C CYS A 66 11.91 2.13 -14.74
N GLU A 67 11.92 3.34 -14.18
CA GLU A 67 12.24 4.57 -14.92
C GLU A 67 13.64 4.49 -15.53
N ALA A 68 14.65 4.11 -14.72
CA ALA A 68 16.03 4.00 -15.18
C ALA A 68 16.22 2.96 -16.31
N ARG A 69 15.39 1.90 -16.33
CA ARG A 69 15.42 0.83 -17.34
C ARG A 69 14.46 1.06 -18.50
N GLY A 70 13.63 2.10 -18.45
CA GLY A 70 12.57 2.33 -19.43
C GLY A 70 11.46 1.27 -19.41
N LEU A 71 11.25 0.60 -18.28
CA LEU A 71 10.21 -0.41 -18.12
C LEU A 71 8.86 0.24 -17.80
N PRO A 72 7.77 -0.21 -18.44
CA PRO A 72 6.42 0.18 -18.07
C PRO A 72 6.14 -0.15 -16.60
N TYR A 73 5.64 0.85 -15.86
CA TYR A 73 5.32 0.74 -14.45
C TYR A 73 3.89 1.21 -14.18
N LEU A 74 3.14 0.39 -13.46
CA LEU A 74 1.79 0.69 -13.00
C LEU A 74 1.71 0.57 -11.48
N ARG A 75 1.30 1.66 -10.80
CA ARG A 75 0.82 1.58 -9.41
C ARG A 75 -0.63 1.16 -9.39
N PHE A 76 -0.91 -0.05 -8.93
CA PHE A 76 -2.27 -0.54 -8.70
C PHE A 76 -2.63 -0.39 -7.22
N GLU A 77 -3.48 0.59 -6.92
CA GLU A 77 -3.87 0.90 -5.55
C GLU A 77 -5.28 1.49 -5.53
N ARG A 78 -6.18 0.86 -4.76
CA ARG A 78 -7.55 1.36 -4.58
C ARG A 78 -7.63 2.79 -4.07
N ALA A 79 -8.73 3.45 -4.40
CA ALA A 79 -9.06 4.79 -3.94
C ALA A 79 -9.00 4.95 -2.42
N ALA A 80 -8.39 6.05 -1.96
CA ALA A 80 -8.40 6.44 -0.56
C ALA A 80 -9.82 6.47 0.01
N LEU A 81 -10.00 5.94 1.23
CA LEU A 81 -11.25 6.12 1.95
C LEU A 81 -11.45 7.62 2.21
N ARG A 82 -12.69 8.07 2.03
CA ARG A 82 -13.06 9.47 2.29
C ARG A 82 -13.78 9.57 3.63
N SER A 83 -13.35 10.53 4.43
CA SER A 83 -14.01 10.91 5.67
C SER A 83 -15.46 11.33 5.40
N ARG A 84 -16.34 11.00 6.36
CA ARG A 84 -17.77 11.33 6.35
C ARG A 84 -18.09 12.27 7.51
N PRO A 85 -19.22 13.01 7.47
CA PRO A 85 -19.63 13.84 8.59
C PRO A 85 -19.69 13.06 9.92
N GLY A 86 -19.05 13.60 10.96
CA GLY A 86 -18.92 12.97 12.27
C GLY A 86 -17.66 12.13 12.46
N ASP A 87 -16.85 11.94 11.42
CA ASP A 87 -15.52 11.35 11.56
C ASP A 87 -14.51 12.40 12.04
N MET A 88 -13.58 12.00 12.90
CA MET A 88 -12.49 12.83 13.41
C MET A 88 -11.19 12.56 12.66
N TRP A 89 -11.26 12.53 11.33
CA TRP A 89 -10.12 12.16 10.48
C TRP A 89 -9.32 13.38 10.04
N GLN A 90 -8.01 13.24 10.03
CA GLN A 90 -7.07 14.23 9.52
C GLN A 90 -6.06 13.51 8.63
N ALA A 91 -5.97 13.93 7.36
CA ALA A 91 -4.94 13.45 6.46
C ALA A 91 -3.57 14.00 6.90
N SER A 92 -2.55 13.16 6.90
CA SER A 92 -1.17 13.53 7.26
C SER A 92 -0.18 12.72 6.42
N ASP A 93 1.04 13.19 6.27
CA ASP A 93 2.19 12.35 5.96
C ASP A 93 2.81 11.82 7.27
N ALA A 94 3.80 10.92 7.16
CA ALA A 94 4.41 10.29 8.31
C ALA A 94 5.21 11.30 9.15
N GLU A 95 5.85 12.25 8.48
CA GLU A 95 6.71 13.28 9.05
C GLU A 95 5.93 14.34 9.84
N ALA A 96 4.69 14.65 9.44
CA ALA A 96 3.84 15.63 10.12
C ALA A 96 3.05 15.05 11.29
N LEU A 97 3.06 13.73 11.51
CA LEU A 97 2.31 13.10 12.61
C LEU A 97 2.66 13.68 13.97
N ALA A 98 3.92 14.02 14.22
CA ALA A 98 4.36 14.60 15.50
C ALA A 98 3.74 15.97 15.79
N THR A 99 3.36 16.71 14.74
CA THR A 99 2.67 18.00 14.88
C THR A 99 1.17 17.81 15.13
N LEU A 100 0.61 16.74 14.58
CA LEU A 100 -0.81 16.41 14.66
C LEU A 100 -1.17 15.75 16.01
N ILE A 101 -0.35 14.79 16.45
CA ILE A 101 -0.60 13.95 17.61
C ILE A 101 0.12 14.56 18.82
N PRO A 102 -0.59 14.99 19.88
CA PRO A 102 0.04 15.55 21.08
C PRO A 102 0.99 14.57 21.78
N GLU A 103 1.98 15.10 22.50
CA GLU A 103 2.82 14.30 23.39
C GLU A 103 1.98 13.65 24.51
N GLY A 104 2.36 12.44 24.93
CA GLY A 104 1.62 11.65 25.91
C GLY A 104 0.34 10.98 25.38
N ALA A 105 -0.02 11.19 24.11
CA ALA A 105 -1.16 10.51 23.51
C ALA A 105 -0.93 9.01 23.35
N ARG A 106 -2.01 8.23 23.45
CA ARG A 106 -2.01 6.79 23.18
C ARG A 106 -2.39 6.54 21.73
N VAL A 107 -1.47 5.98 20.96
CA VAL A 107 -1.55 5.84 19.51
C VAL A 107 -1.60 4.37 19.15
N THR A 108 -2.63 3.93 18.43
CA THR A 108 -2.68 2.59 17.85
C THR A 108 -2.37 2.67 16.36
N CYS A 109 -1.43 1.85 15.90
CA CYS A 109 -1.02 1.75 14.50
C CYS A 109 -1.69 0.52 13.83
N SER A 110 -2.38 0.72 12.71
CA SER A 110 -3.10 -0.36 12.04
C SER A 110 -2.23 -1.26 11.16
N GLU A 111 -1.03 -0.81 10.75
CA GLU A 111 -0.09 -1.58 9.92
C GLU A 111 1.16 -1.91 10.74
N PRO A 112 1.31 -3.17 11.20
CA PRO A 112 2.47 -3.60 11.99
C PRO A 112 3.81 -3.34 11.31
N ARG A 113 3.90 -3.45 9.97
CA ARG A 113 5.15 -3.22 9.23
C ARG A 113 5.66 -1.79 9.32
N LEU A 114 4.79 -0.83 9.63
CA LEU A 114 5.13 0.57 9.73
C LEU A 114 5.30 1.04 11.18
N HIS A 115 5.06 0.16 12.15
CA HIS A 115 5.13 0.48 13.58
C HIS A 115 6.45 1.15 13.98
N ASP A 116 7.58 0.61 13.55
CA ASP A 116 8.89 1.13 13.96
C ASP A 116 9.13 2.53 13.39
N ARG A 117 8.83 2.73 12.10
CA ARG A 117 8.89 4.05 11.44
C ARG A 117 8.03 5.10 12.14
N ILE A 118 6.81 4.71 12.55
CA ILE A 118 5.88 5.61 13.27
C ILE A 118 6.37 5.87 14.70
N THR A 119 6.92 4.86 15.37
CA THR A 119 7.48 4.98 16.73
C THR A 119 8.64 5.96 16.75
N GLU A 120 9.55 5.87 15.78
CA GLU A 120 10.67 6.81 15.63
C GLU A 120 10.20 8.25 15.40
N GLY A 121 9.11 8.43 14.64
CA GLY A 121 8.51 9.74 14.36
C GLY A 121 7.67 10.33 15.50
N LEU A 122 7.33 9.55 16.54
CA LEU A 122 6.41 9.93 17.61
C LEU A 122 7.02 9.75 19.01
N PRO A 123 8.20 10.34 19.30
CA PRO A 123 8.82 10.22 20.62
C PRO A 123 7.90 10.80 21.70
N GLY A 124 7.84 10.14 22.86
CA GLY A 124 7.02 10.59 23.99
C GLY A 124 5.51 10.32 23.86
N ARG A 125 5.08 9.52 22.88
CA ARG A 125 3.72 8.95 22.81
C ARG A 125 3.75 7.47 23.20
N GLU A 126 2.63 6.94 23.66
CA GLU A 126 2.47 5.50 23.92
C GLU A 126 1.94 4.83 22.66
N LEU A 127 2.76 4.02 21.99
CA LEU A 127 2.37 3.35 20.74
C LEU A 127 1.99 1.89 20.99
N TYR A 128 0.92 1.46 20.34
CA TYR A 128 0.45 0.09 20.32
C TYR A 128 0.36 -0.40 18.87
N VAL A 129 0.77 -1.65 18.66
CA VAL A 129 0.49 -2.36 17.41
C VAL A 129 -0.92 -2.94 17.50
N LEU A 130 -1.72 -2.72 16.46
CA LEU A 130 -3.01 -3.38 16.36
C LEU A 130 -2.84 -4.90 16.22
N ALA A 131 -3.43 -5.65 17.14
CA ALA A 131 -3.48 -7.11 17.08
C ALA A 131 -4.73 -7.59 16.32
N GLY A 132 -4.65 -7.64 14.99
CA GLY A 132 -5.73 -8.12 14.12
C GLY A 132 -6.44 -7.00 13.35
N GLU A 133 -7.70 -7.25 12.95
CA GLU A 133 -8.48 -6.33 12.11
C GLU A 133 -9.45 -5.43 12.91
N VAL A 134 -9.55 -5.64 14.22
CA VAL A 134 -10.49 -4.94 15.10
C VAL A 134 -9.75 -4.20 16.20
N LEU A 135 -10.25 -3.02 16.54
CA LEU A 135 -9.69 -2.21 17.61
C LEU A 135 -10.00 -2.86 18.97
N SER A 136 -8.97 -3.36 19.61
CA SER A 136 -9.02 -3.96 20.95
C SER A 136 -9.51 -2.95 21.99
N ASP A 137 -9.77 -3.43 23.21
CA ASP A 137 -10.19 -2.60 24.35
C ASP A 137 -9.05 -1.75 24.94
N GLN A 138 -7.88 -1.73 24.29
CA GLN A 138 -6.76 -0.91 24.73
C GLN A 138 -7.11 0.58 24.61
N PRO A 139 -6.70 1.39 25.59
CA PRO A 139 -6.97 2.81 25.55
C PRO A 139 -6.26 3.44 24.33
N THR A 140 -7.02 4.08 23.45
CA THR A 140 -6.53 4.67 22.21
C THR A 140 -7.13 6.06 22.07
N ASP A 141 -6.28 7.09 21.97
CA ASP A 141 -6.70 8.46 21.70
C ASP A 141 -6.59 8.79 20.20
N TRP A 142 -5.59 8.18 19.54
CA TRP A 142 -5.30 8.33 18.12
C TRP A 142 -5.16 6.98 17.44
N LEU A 143 -5.82 6.81 16.30
CA LEU A 143 -5.64 5.68 15.40
C LEU A 143 -4.88 6.16 14.15
N VAL A 144 -3.72 5.59 13.90
CA VAL A 144 -2.96 5.81 12.67
C VAL A 144 -3.33 4.70 11.68
N VAL A 145 -3.93 5.09 10.56
CA VAL A 145 -4.33 4.17 9.49
C VAL A 145 -3.60 4.48 8.19
N PHE A 146 -3.48 3.45 7.36
CA PHE A 146 -2.81 3.49 6.06
C PHE A 146 -3.73 2.91 4.99
N GLY A 147 -3.58 3.34 3.74
CA GLY A 147 -4.18 2.66 2.59
C GLY A 147 -5.70 2.47 2.70
N THR A 148 -6.24 1.49 1.97
CA THR A 148 -7.66 1.48 1.60
C THR A 148 -8.29 0.10 1.74
N GLU A 149 -9.46 0.08 2.41
CA GLU A 149 -10.39 -1.03 2.70
C GLU A 149 -10.17 -1.90 3.94
N SER A 150 -8.97 -2.38 4.28
CA SER A 150 -8.78 -3.31 5.42
C SER A 150 -9.07 -2.70 6.80
N HIS A 151 -9.38 -1.39 6.84
CA HIS A 151 -9.60 -0.65 8.08
C HIS A 151 -11.04 -0.16 8.25
N ARG A 152 -12.02 -0.59 7.44
CA ARG A 152 -13.41 -0.09 7.55
C ARG A 152 -13.97 -0.28 8.97
N GLU A 153 -13.83 -1.48 9.53
CA GLU A 153 -14.30 -1.78 10.89
C GLU A 153 -13.54 -0.98 11.95
N LEU A 154 -12.23 -0.76 11.78
CA LEU A 154 -11.44 0.10 12.66
C LEU A 154 -11.90 1.55 12.64
N LEU A 155 -12.24 2.05 11.45
CA LEU A 155 -12.69 3.43 11.25
C LEU A 155 -14.09 3.64 11.81
N GLU A 156 -14.96 2.63 11.70
CA GLU A 156 -16.25 2.60 12.36
C GLU A 156 -16.09 2.56 13.89
N ALA A 157 -15.23 1.69 14.42
CA ALA A 157 -14.93 1.64 15.85
C ALA A 157 -14.31 2.96 16.36
N ALA A 158 -13.42 3.58 15.60
CA ALA A 158 -12.84 4.87 15.93
C ALA A 158 -13.92 5.95 16.01
N ARG A 159 -14.86 5.95 15.06
CA ARG A 159 -16.01 6.86 15.07
C ARG A 159 -16.90 6.63 16.30
N GLU A 160 -17.29 5.39 16.58
CA GLU A 160 -18.13 5.05 17.74
C GLU A 160 -17.50 5.46 19.07
N ARG A 161 -16.18 5.33 19.18
CA ARG A 161 -15.41 5.65 20.37
C ARG A 161 -14.87 7.09 20.39
N SER A 162 -15.20 7.92 19.38
CA SER A 162 -14.70 9.30 19.22
C SER A 162 -13.18 9.42 19.25
N ILE A 163 -12.49 8.47 18.61
CA ILE A 163 -11.03 8.41 18.48
C ILE A 163 -10.61 9.26 17.27
N HIS A 164 -9.54 10.05 17.45
CA HIS A 164 -8.94 10.81 16.36
C HIS A 164 -8.24 9.87 15.37
N VAL A 165 -8.42 10.09 14.08
CA VAL A 165 -7.78 9.26 13.05
C VAL A 165 -6.78 10.09 12.28
N ALA A 166 -5.51 9.69 12.34
CA ALA A 166 -4.49 10.18 11.42
C ALA A 166 -4.47 9.25 10.20
N PHE A 167 -4.95 9.76 9.06
CA PHE A 167 -4.98 9.01 7.81
C PHE A 167 -3.71 9.30 7.02
N LEU A 168 -2.79 8.33 6.97
CA LEU A 168 -1.52 8.51 6.30
C LEU A 168 -1.68 8.49 4.79
N SER A 169 -1.26 9.59 4.17
CA SER A 169 -1.28 9.81 2.74
C SER A 169 0.13 9.58 2.19
N CYS A 170 0.30 8.49 1.45
CA CYS A 170 1.56 8.18 0.78
C CYS A 170 1.33 8.23 -0.73
N PRO A 171 1.38 9.43 -1.33
CA PRO A 171 1.15 9.57 -2.75
C PRO A 171 2.22 8.80 -3.54
N PRO A 172 1.86 8.23 -4.70
CA PRO A 172 2.84 7.58 -5.55
C PRO A 172 3.89 8.59 -6.05
N PRO A 173 5.09 8.12 -6.43
CA PRO A 173 6.11 8.96 -7.03
C PRO A 173 5.58 9.79 -8.21
N PRO A 174 6.02 11.05 -8.38
CA PRO A 174 5.62 11.87 -9.52
C PRO A 174 5.93 11.16 -10.85
N GLY A 175 4.94 11.09 -11.74
CA GLY A 175 5.07 10.42 -13.05
C GLY A 175 4.65 8.95 -13.07
N ALA A 176 4.44 8.32 -11.91
CA ALA A 176 3.88 6.96 -11.85
C ALA A 176 2.43 6.95 -12.37
N THR A 177 2.13 6.04 -13.31
CA THR A 177 0.75 5.79 -13.72
C THR A 177 0.02 5.05 -12.60
N ARG A 178 -1.13 5.56 -12.17
CA ARG A 178 -1.95 4.94 -11.12
C ARG A 178 -3.29 4.44 -11.66
N ARG A 179 -3.71 3.26 -11.20
CA ARG A 179 -5.06 2.70 -11.41
C ARG A 179 -5.63 2.19 -10.10
N GLU A 180 -6.94 2.35 -9.94
CA GLU A 180 -7.67 2.00 -8.70
C GLU A 180 -8.55 0.76 -8.86
N HIS A 181 -8.95 0.45 -10.09
CA HIS A 181 -9.83 -0.66 -10.41
C HIS A 181 -9.02 -1.85 -10.93
N LEU A 182 -9.41 -3.04 -10.47
CA LEU A 182 -8.77 -4.29 -10.88
C LEU A 182 -8.84 -4.48 -12.40
N LEU A 183 -10.00 -4.17 -13.00
CA LEU A 183 -10.21 -4.30 -14.44
C LEU A 183 -9.21 -3.43 -15.22
N ASP A 184 -9.02 -2.16 -14.83
CA ASP A 184 -8.07 -1.28 -15.50
C ASP A 184 -6.62 -1.79 -15.39
N ALA A 185 -6.26 -2.43 -14.28
CA ALA A 185 -4.94 -3.02 -14.10
C ALA A 185 -4.74 -4.27 -14.95
N LEU A 186 -5.80 -5.08 -15.10
CA LEU A 186 -5.81 -6.26 -15.97
C LEU A 186 -5.71 -5.86 -17.45
N GLU A 187 -6.52 -4.91 -17.92
CA GLU A 187 -6.46 -4.38 -19.29
C GLU A 187 -5.08 -3.80 -19.60
N TRP A 188 -4.48 -3.10 -18.62
CA TRP A 188 -3.12 -2.59 -18.75
C TRP A 188 -2.11 -3.75 -18.91
N ALA A 189 -2.23 -4.82 -18.11
CA ALA A 189 -1.37 -5.99 -18.22
C ALA A 189 -1.51 -6.69 -19.58
N GLU A 190 -2.74 -6.88 -20.06
CA GLU A 190 -3.05 -7.46 -21.37
C GLU A 190 -2.39 -6.69 -22.50
N SER A 191 -2.49 -5.36 -22.50
CA SER A 191 -1.88 -4.52 -23.54
C SER A 191 -0.37 -4.68 -23.63
N HIS A 192 0.30 -4.90 -22.49
CA HIS A 192 1.76 -5.09 -22.44
C HIS A 192 2.17 -6.53 -22.72
N ALA A 193 1.37 -7.52 -22.34
CA ALA A 193 1.60 -8.93 -22.65
C ALA A 193 1.40 -9.24 -24.14
N MET A 194 0.42 -8.59 -24.80
CA MET A 194 0.27 -8.64 -26.26
C MET A 194 1.45 -8.00 -26.98
N ALA A 195 1.94 -6.85 -26.50
CA ALA A 195 3.10 -6.18 -27.08
C ALA A 195 4.39 -7.00 -26.98
N SER A 196 4.52 -7.85 -25.96
CA SER A 196 5.65 -8.78 -25.80
C SER A 196 5.46 -10.13 -26.51
N GLY A 197 4.30 -10.39 -27.13
CA GLY A 197 4.00 -11.66 -27.80
C GLY A 197 3.70 -12.84 -26.87
N ASP A 198 3.40 -12.57 -25.59
CA ASP A 198 3.05 -13.60 -24.60
C ASP A 198 1.57 -14.03 -24.69
N LEU A 199 0.71 -13.23 -25.31
CA LEU A 199 -0.69 -13.53 -25.64
C LEU A 199 -0.86 -13.61 -27.17
N MET A 200 -1.37 -14.74 -27.68
CA MET A 200 -1.83 -14.93 -29.08
C MET A 200 -3.34 -15.05 -29.13
#